data_AF-L8PR32-F1
#
_entry.id   AF-L8PR32-F1
#
_cell.length_a   1.000
_cell.length_b   1.000
_cell.length_c   1.000
_cell.angle_alpha   90.00
_cell.angle_beta   90.00
_cell.angle_gamma   90.00
#
_symmetry.space_group_name_H-M   'P 1'
#
loop_
_entity.id
_entity.type
_entity.pdbx_description
1 polymer ?
#
loop_
_entity_poly.entity_id
_entity_poly.type
_entity_poly.pdbx_seq_one_letter_code
_entity_poly.pdbx_strand_id
1 'polypeptide(L)'
;MAYREDCTAHREAPDKPAAWRRRRATINNFYDWAVQERLLERRPYFRRRGGRDVLARGATTELDVRHLTWRQWRFLKQVGLRGYQPDGLIDPAFRVRSPLRNSAAAELAVTTGMRLREFSCLLDIEVGPPRRDASPAEVLLQAIATFGLPPVVAVQHATLQEL
;
A
#
# COMPACT_ATOMS: atom_id res chain seq x y z
N MET A 1 5.28 36.39 -3.09
CA MET A 1 4.65 35.17 -2.53
C MET A 1 5.69 34.05 -2.48
N ALA A 2 5.75 33.27 -1.39
CA ALA A 2 6.68 32.15 -1.31
C ALA A 2 6.18 30.99 -2.20
N TYR A 3 7.07 30.35 -2.97
CA TYR A 3 6.72 29.26 -3.91
C TYR A 3 5.87 28.13 -3.29
N ARG A 4 6.12 27.81 -2.01
CA ARG A 4 5.31 26.83 -1.26
C ARG A 4 3.86 27.28 -1.10
N GLU A 5 3.62 28.54 -0.75
CA GLU A 5 2.27 29.09 -0.50
C GLU A 5 1.46 29.11 -1.79
N ASP A 6 2.09 29.49 -2.90
CA ASP A 6 1.50 29.38 -4.24
C ASP A 6 1.00 27.94 -4.50
N CYS A 7 1.89 26.95 -4.33
CA CYS A 7 1.58 25.56 -4.59
C CYS A 7 0.53 24.95 -3.65
N THR A 8 0.44 25.43 -2.40
CA THR A 8 -0.35 24.77 -1.35
C THR A 8 -1.62 25.50 -0.95
N ALA A 9 -1.82 26.76 -1.39
CA ALA A 9 -2.96 27.58 -1.01
C ALA A 9 -3.61 28.37 -2.16
N HIS A 10 -2.87 28.77 -3.20
CA HIS A 10 -3.36 29.77 -4.17
C HIS A 10 -3.65 29.26 -5.58
N ARG A 11 -3.22 28.05 -5.92
CA ARG A 11 -3.56 27.42 -7.22
C ARG A 11 -5.02 26.99 -7.26
N GLU A 12 -5.56 26.91 -8.47
CA GLU A 12 -6.90 26.34 -8.73
C GLU A 12 -7.07 24.94 -8.13
N ALA A 13 -6.00 24.13 -8.16
CA ALA A 13 -5.90 22.86 -7.46
C ALA A 13 -4.68 22.85 -6.52
N PRO A 14 -4.84 23.24 -5.24
CA PRO A 14 -3.75 23.27 -4.28
C PRO A 14 -3.21 21.87 -3.95
N ASP A 15 -1.90 21.76 -3.75
CA ASP A 15 -1.26 20.49 -3.42
C ASP A 15 -1.74 19.96 -2.05
N LYS A 16 -2.32 18.75 -2.08
CA LYS A 16 -2.52 17.95 -0.86
C LYS A 16 -1.18 17.68 -0.17
N PRO A 17 -1.15 17.50 1.16
CA PRO A 17 0.12 17.41 1.87
C PRO A 17 1.07 16.29 1.42
N ALA A 18 0.54 15.13 1.02
CA ALA A 18 1.34 14.03 0.49
C ALA A 18 1.95 14.34 -0.89
N ALA A 19 1.24 15.13 -1.71
CA ALA A 19 1.76 15.61 -2.99
C ALA A 19 2.88 16.64 -2.76
N TRP A 20 2.66 17.59 -1.83
CA TRP A 20 3.69 18.56 -1.46
C TRP A 20 4.95 17.90 -0.88
N ARG A 21 4.81 16.88 -0.01
CA ARG A 21 5.96 16.13 0.53
C ARG A 21 6.81 15.50 -0.57
N ARG A 22 6.18 14.89 -1.57
CA ARG A 22 6.87 14.31 -2.74
C ARG A 22 7.56 15.39 -3.56
N ARG A 23 6.87 16.49 -3.89
CA ARG A 23 7.46 17.61 -4.64
C ARG A 23 8.67 18.20 -3.91
N ARG A 24 8.57 18.43 -2.60
CA ARG A 24 9.68 18.89 -1.77
C ARG A 24 10.87 17.93 -1.82
N ALA A 25 10.64 16.62 -1.74
CA ALA A 25 11.70 15.63 -1.87
C ALA A 25 12.39 15.71 -3.24
N THR A 26 11.64 15.86 -4.33
CA THR A 26 12.19 16.05 -5.67
C THR A 26 13.02 17.33 -5.79
N ILE A 27 12.51 18.47 -5.33
CA ILE A 27 13.25 19.75 -5.34
C ILE A 27 14.54 19.63 -4.55
N ASN A 28 14.48 18.96 -3.40
CA ASN A 28 15.62 18.71 -2.55
C ASN A 28 16.68 17.85 -3.26
N ASN A 29 16.27 16.71 -3.83
CA ASN A 29 17.17 15.82 -4.56
C ASN A 29 17.80 16.51 -5.78
N PHE A 30 17.03 17.34 -6.50
CA PHE A 30 17.53 18.11 -7.63
C PHE A 30 18.64 19.07 -7.22
N TYR A 31 18.45 19.84 -6.15
CA TYR A 31 19.49 20.78 -5.71
C TYR A 31 20.68 20.09 -5.03
N ASP A 32 20.44 18.97 -4.34
CA ASP A 32 21.52 18.16 -3.77
C ASP A 32 22.40 17.59 -4.92
N TRP A 33 21.78 17.08 -6.00
CA TRP A 33 22.47 16.66 -7.23
C TRP A 33 23.19 17.80 -7.95
N ALA A 34 22.53 18.95 -8.19
CA ALA A 34 23.12 20.06 -8.94
C ALA A 34 24.37 20.65 -8.26
N VAL A 35 24.41 20.64 -6.92
CA VAL A 35 25.59 21.05 -6.15
C VAL A 35 26.69 19.99 -6.24
N GLN A 36 26.33 18.70 -6.15
CA GLN A 36 27.28 17.60 -6.31
C GLN A 36 27.98 17.62 -7.68
N GLU A 37 27.22 17.87 -8.75
CA GLU A 37 27.73 17.99 -10.13
C GLU A 37 28.39 19.35 -10.42
N ARG A 38 28.50 20.24 -9.42
CA ARG A 38 29.10 21.58 -9.55
C ARG A 38 28.41 22.49 -10.59
N LEU A 39 27.16 22.19 -10.94
CA LEU A 39 26.31 23.08 -11.74
C LEU A 39 25.83 24.28 -10.93
N LEU A 40 25.80 24.15 -9.60
CA LEU A 40 25.55 25.21 -8.65
C LEU A 40 26.62 25.21 -7.56
N GLU A 41 27.12 26.39 -7.18
CA GLU A 41 28.06 26.52 -6.06
C GLU A 41 27.41 26.14 -4.72
N ARG A 42 26.13 26.47 -4.56
CA ARG A 42 25.33 26.19 -3.36
C ARG A 42 23.85 26.17 -3.68
N ARG A 43 23.07 25.61 -2.74
CA ARG A 43 21.61 25.60 -2.82
C ARG A 43 21.03 27.01 -2.76
N PRO A 44 19.87 27.25 -3.41
CA PRO A 44 19.22 28.57 -3.39
C PRO A 44 18.50 28.88 -2.06
N TYR A 45 18.40 27.93 -1.14
CA TYR A 45 17.84 28.16 0.20
C TYR A 45 18.53 27.31 1.25
N PHE A 46 18.51 27.81 2.49
CA PHE A 46 19.15 27.18 3.64
C PHE A 46 18.31 26.01 4.18
N ARG A 47 18.99 24.92 4.55
CA ARG A 47 18.42 23.76 5.24
C ARG A 47 19.04 23.64 6.63
N ARG A 48 18.21 23.67 7.67
CA ARG A 48 18.65 23.48 9.07
C ARG A 48 19.07 22.02 9.32
N ARG A 49 19.93 21.80 10.33
CA ARG A 49 20.15 20.46 10.92
C ARG A 49 18.79 19.88 11.33
N GLY A 50 18.51 18.64 10.92
CA GLY A 50 17.18 18.01 11.04
C GLY A 50 16.29 18.17 9.80
N GLY A 51 16.82 18.70 8.70
CA GLY A 51 16.15 18.67 7.40
C GLY A 51 14.96 19.61 7.29
N ARG A 52 14.82 20.62 8.17
CA ARG A 52 13.82 21.69 8.03
C ARG A 52 14.34 22.78 7.11
N ASP A 53 13.50 23.25 6.19
CA ASP A 53 13.80 24.31 5.23
C ASP A 53 12.54 25.15 4.98
N VAL A 54 12.64 26.20 4.17
CA VAL A 54 11.51 27.06 3.79
C VAL A 54 10.38 26.32 3.06
N LEU A 55 10.66 25.13 2.51
CA LEU A 55 9.69 24.28 1.84
C LEU A 55 9.01 23.29 2.79
N ALA A 56 9.51 23.12 4.01
CA ALA A 56 8.92 22.22 4.99
C ALA A 56 7.48 22.65 5.31
N ARG A 57 6.56 21.69 5.30
CA ARG A 57 5.19 21.87 5.83
C ARG A 57 5.19 21.34 7.26
N GLY A 58 4.38 21.92 8.14
CA GLY A 58 4.15 21.40 9.49
C GLY A 58 3.71 19.93 9.46
N ALA A 59 3.86 19.23 10.59
CA ALA A 59 3.52 17.81 10.67
C ALA A 59 2.11 17.57 10.13
N THR A 60 1.99 16.78 9.06
CA THR A 60 0.70 16.22 8.68
C THR A 60 0.42 15.05 9.57
N THR A 61 -0.40 15.30 10.57
CA THR A 61 -1.02 14.31 11.41
C THR A 61 -2.10 13.61 10.60
N GLU A 62 -2.01 12.29 10.58
CA GLU A 62 -3.03 11.33 10.13
C GLU A 62 -3.20 11.12 8.62
N LEU A 63 -2.87 9.89 8.20
CA LEU A 63 -3.43 9.29 7.02
C LEU A 63 -4.88 8.95 7.36
N ASP A 64 -5.85 9.62 6.73
CA ASP A 64 -7.25 9.24 6.81
C ASP A 64 -7.45 7.95 5.98
N VAL A 65 -7.14 6.82 6.60
CA VAL A 65 -7.32 5.49 6.00
C VAL A 65 -8.70 5.01 6.37
N ARG A 66 -9.58 4.92 5.38
CA ARG A 66 -10.89 4.30 5.56
C ARG A 66 -10.74 2.77 5.62
N HIS A 67 -10.75 2.24 6.84
CA HIS A 67 -10.74 0.80 7.07
C HIS A 67 -12.07 0.15 6.66
N LEU A 68 -12.01 -1.10 6.20
CA LEU A 68 -13.20 -1.94 6.02
C LEU A 68 -13.62 -2.53 7.36
N THR A 69 -14.89 -2.38 7.71
CA THR A 69 -15.50 -3.19 8.78
C THR A 69 -15.62 -4.64 8.34
N TRP A 70 -15.69 -5.57 9.30
CA TRP A 70 -15.89 -6.99 9.00
C TRP A 70 -17.14 -7.25 8.12
N ARG A 71 -18.24 -6.52 8.36
CA ARG A 71 -19.47 -6.63 7.55
C ARG A 71 -19.23 -6.21 6.10
N GLN A 72 -18.51 -5.11 5.89
CA GLN A 72 -18.16 -4.63 4.55
C GLN A 72 -17.20 -5.59 3.85
N TRP A 73 -16.23 -6.16 4.57
CA TRP A 73 -15.36 -7.21 4.05
C TRP A 73 -16.16 -8.43 3.59
N ARG A 74 -17.02 -8.97 4.46
CA ARG A 74 -17.85 -10.14 4.14
C ARG A 74 -18.74 -9.88 2.92
N PHE A 75 -19.33 -8.68 2.83
CA PHE A 75 -20.14 -8.30 1.68
C PHE A 75 -19.31 -8.23 0.39
N LEU A 76 -18.15 -7.56 0.43
CA LEU A 76 -17.22 -7.50 -0.71
C LEU A 76 -16.78 -8.89 -1.16
N LYS A 77 -16.39 -9.76 -0.21
CA LYS A 77 -15.95 -11.13 -0.50
C LYS A 77 -17.04 -11.95 -1.16
N GLN A 78 -18.24 -12.00 -0.57
CA GLN A 78 -19.33 -12.85 -1.08
C GLN A 78 -19.94 -12.28 -2.36
N VAL A 79 -20.32 -11.01 -2.36
CA VAL A 79 -21.04 -10.40 -3.49
C VAL A 79 -20.07 -9.93 -4.58
N GLY A 80 -19.04 -9.17 -4.20
CA GLY A 80 -18.13 -8.54 -5.16
C GLY A 80 -17.10 -9.47 -5.78
N LEU A 81 -16.62 -10.48 -5.04
CA LEU A 81 -15.54 -11.36 -5.52
C LEU A 81 -16.01 -12.77 -5.88
N ARG A 82 -16.94 -13.35 -5.11
CA ARG A 82 -17.47 -14.71 -5.35
C ARG A 82 -18.71 -14.73 -6.25
N GLY A 83 -19.38 -13.60 -6.44
CA GLY A 83 -20.56 -13.51 -7.30
C GLY A 83 -21.83 -14.06 -6.67
N TYR A 84 -21.96 -13.95 -5.35
CA TYR A 84 -23.24 -14.18 -4.69
C TYR A 84 -24.13 -12.93 -4.78
N GLN A 85 -25.43 -13.12 -4.79
CA GLN A 85 -26.40 -12.08 -4.54
C GLN A 85 -26.43 -11.74 -3.02
N PRO A 86 -26.95 -10.57 -2.63
CA PRO A 86 -27.07 -10.21 -1.21
C PRO A 86 -27.88 -11.19 -0.35
N ASP A 87 -28.75 -11.98 -0.98
CA ASP A 87 -29.54 -13.06 -0.36
C ASP A 87 -28.76 -14.39 -0.23
N GLY A 88 -27.54 -14.46 -0.78
CA GLY A 88 -26.66 -15.63 -0.74
C GLY A 88 -26.82 -16.59 -1.91
N LEU A 89 -27.71 -16.32 -2.87
CA LEU A 89 -27.84 -17.11 -4.10
C LEU A 89 -26.68 -16.82 -5.07
N ILE A 90 -26.39 -17.74 -5.97
CA ILE A 90 -25.38 -17.50 -7.03
C ILE A 90 -25.97 -16.51 -8.03
N ASP A 91 -25.24 -15.44 -8.35
CA ASP A 91 -25.63 -14.49 -9.38
C ASP A 91 -25.34 -15.06 -10.79
N PRO A 92 -26.36 -15.42 -11.58
CA PRO A 92 -26.17 -15.98 -12.91
C PRO A 92 -25.60 -14.96 -13.92
N ALA A 93 -25.68 -13.67 -13.62
CA ALA A 93 -25.13 -12.59 -14.44
C ALA A 93 -23.66 -12.29 -14.08
N PHE A 94 -23.12 -12.89 -13.02
CA PHE A 94 -21.76 -12.63 -12.61
C PHE A 94 -20.76 -13.16 -13.65
N ARG A 95 -19.85 -12.28 -14.10
CA ARG A 95 -18.85 -12.57 -15.12
C ARG A 95 -17.48 -12.11 -14.64
N VAL A 96 -16.81 -12.96 -13.88
CA VAL A 96 -15.41 -12.77 -13.47
C VAL A 96 -14.62 -14.02 -13.85
N ARG A 97 -13.43 -13.83 -14.40
CA ARG A 97 -12.59 -14.93 -14.91
C ARG A 97 -12.16 -15.93 -13.84
N SER A 98 -11.93 -15.47 -12.62
CA SER A 98 -11.35 -16.28 -11.55
C SER A 98 -11.88 -15.84 -10.16
N PRO A 99 -13.17 -16.07 -9.87
CA PRO A 99 -13.81 -15.62 -8.63
C PRO A 99 -13.16 -16.20 -7.37
N LEU A 100 -12.92 -17.51 -7.38
CA LEU A 100 -12.28 -18.20 -6.25
C LEU A 100 -10.89 -17.63 -5.99
N ARG A 101 -10.03 -17.57 -7.01
CA ARG A 101 -8.70 -16.95 -6.93
C ARG A 101 -8.74 -15.52 -6.40
N ASN A 102 -9.65 -14.70 -6.90
CA ASN A 102 -9.75 -13.30 -6.47
C ASN A 102 -10.21 -13.19 -5.01
N SER A 103 -11.16 -14.04 -4.58
CA SER A 103 -11.61 -14.10 -3.19
C SER A 103 -10.53 -14.62 -2.24
N ALA A 104 -9.78 -15.64 -2.65
CA ALA A 104 -8.64 -16.21 -1.96
C ALA A 104 -7.52 -15.17 -1.77
N ALA A 105 -7.15 -14.47 -2.84
CA ALA A 105 -6.13 -13.41 -2.79
C ALA A 105 -6.54 -12.26 -1.86
N ALA A 106 -7.82 -11.88 -1.86
CA ALA A 106 -8.31 -10.82 -0.99
C ALA A 106 -8.43 -11.28 0.47
N GLU A 107 -8.85 -12.53 0.74
CA GLU A 107 -8.83 -13.13 2.09
C GLU A 107 -7.41 -13.19 2.64
N LEU A 108 -6.44 -13.60 1.82
CA LEU A 108 -5.03 -13.60 2.16
C LEU A 108 -4.57 -12.19 2.53
N ALA A 109 -4.86 -11.17 1.72
CA ALA A 109 -4.50 -9.79 2.00
C ALA A 109 -5.10 -9.26 3.33
N VAL A 110 -6.37 -9.55 3.60
CA VAL A 110 -7.08 -9.08 4.80
C VAL A 110 -6.60 -9.78 6.07
N THR A 111 -6.36 -11.08 6.01
CA THR A 111 -5.98 -11.90 7.19
C THR A 111 -4.51 -11.80 7.55
N THR A 112 -3.65 -11.44 6.59
CA THR A 112 -2.20 -11.36 6.81
C THR A 112 -1.65 -9.93 6.86
N GLY A 113 -2.38 -8.96 6.31
CA GLY A 113 -1.90 -7.58 6.16
C GLY A 113 -0.85 -7.39 5.06
N MET A 114 -0.63 -8.41 4.21
CA MET A 114 0.27 -8.32 3.07
C MET A 114 -0.11 -7.17 2.13
N ARG A 115 0.91 -6.50 1.59
CA ARG A 115 0.74 -5.50 0.53
C ARG A 115 0.26 -6.17 -0.76
N LEU A 116 -0.41 -5.41 -1.63
CA LEU A 116 -0.85 -5.88 -2.95
C LEU A 116 0.24 -6.60 -3.72
N ARG A 117 1.45 -6.04 -3.71
CA ARG A 117 2.59 -6.65 -4.40
C ARG A 117 2.97 -8.00 -3.78
N GLU A 118 3.01 -8.09 -2.44
CA GLU A 118 3.44 -9.27 -1.68
C GLU A 118 2.60 -10.51 -2.01
N PHE A 119 1.28 -10.42 -1.89
CA PHE A 119 0.44 -11.58 -2.19
C PHE A 119 0.27 -11.83 -3.70
N SER A 120 0.42 -10.81 -4.56
CA SER A 120 0.28 -10.99 -6.02
C SER A 120 1.43 -11.78 -6.66
N CYS A 121 2.56 -11.88 -5.98
CA CYS A 121 3.71 -12.66 -6.42
C CYS A 121 3.88 -13.97 -5.65
N LEU A 122 2.97 -14.27 -4.73
CA LEU A 122 3.00 -15.49 -3.94
C LEU A 122 2.58 -16.68 -4.80
N LEU A 123 3.32 -17.79 -4.69
CA LEU A 123 3.02 -19.03 -5.39
C LEU A 123 2.38 -20.04 -4.42
N ASP A 124 1.49 -20.88 -4.94
CA ASP A 124 0.80 -21.91 -4.15
C ASP A 124 1.79 -22.85 -3.43
N ILE A 125 2.94 -23.13 -4.06
CA ILE A 125 4.01 -23.98 -3.49
C ILE A 125 4.71 -23.33 -2.28
N GLU A 126 4.72 -22.00 -2.19
CA GLU A 126 5.33 -21.26 -1.08
C GLU A 126 4.44 -21.27 0.18
N VAL A 127 3.13 -21.45 0.00
CA VAL A 127 2.15 -21.51 1.10
C VAL A 127 1.95 -22.94 1.58
N GLY A 128 1.80 -23.87 0.63
CA GLY A 128 1.47 -25.26 0.90
C GLY A 128 0.00 -25.48 1.32
N PRO A 129 -0.43 -26.75 1.42
CA PRO A 129 -1.81 -27.09 1.78
C PRO A 129 -2.12 -26.83 3.27
N PRO A 130 -3.40 -26.81 3.65
CA PRO A 130 -3.80 -26.80 5.06
C PRO A 130 -3.14 -27.95 5.84
N ARG A 131 -2.52 -27.61 6.98
CA ARG A 131 -1.90 -28.62 7.85
C ARG A 131 -2.94 -29.34 8.72
N ARG A 132 -2.68 -30.61 9.02
CA ARG A 132 -3.58 -31.48 9.80
C ARG A 132 -3.76 -31.04 11.26
N ASP A 133 -2.74 -30.39 11.82
CA ASP A 133 -2.72 -29.85 13.17
C ASP A 133 -3.37 -28.45 13.27
N ALA A 134 -3.96 -27.97 12.17
CA ALA A 134 -4.53 -26.64 12.05
C ALA A 134 -3.55 -25.48 12.34
N SER A 135 -2.23 -25.72 12.24
CA SER A 135 -1.23 -24.68 12.41
C SER A 135 -1.12 -23.76 11.19
N PRO A 136 -0.80 -22.46 11.40
CA PRO A 136 -0.63 -21.51 10.29
C PRO A 136 0.58 -21.85 9.42
N ALA A 137 0.55 -21.41 8.16
CA ALA A 137 1.71 -21.47 7.27
C ALA A 137 2.58 -20.23 7.41
N GLU A 138 3.83 -20.43 7.78
CA GLU A 138 4.83 -19.37 7.71
C GLU A 138 5.35 -19.25 6.28
N VAL A 139 5.16 -18.06 5.71
CA VAL A 139 5.54 -17.73 4.35
C VAL A 139 6.59 -16.64 4.40
N LEU A 140 7.74 -16.90 3.77
CA LEU A 140 8.83 -15.95 3.67
C LEU A 140 8.69 -15.12 2.39
N LEU A 141 8.48 -13.82 2.52
CA LEU A 141 8.25 -12.92 1.39
C LEU A 141 9.57 -12.42 0.78
N GLN A 142 10.33 -13.33 0.16
CA GLN A 142 11.68 -13.04 -0.35
C GLN A 142 11.72 -12.04 -1.50
N ALA A 143 10.86 -12.23 -2.52
CA ALA A 143 10.95 -11.49 -3.78
C ALA A 143 10.60 -9.98 -3.65
N ILE A 144 9.95 -9.57 -2.56
CA ILE A 144 9.38 -8.21 -2.40
C ILE A 144 9.90 -7.52 -1.13
N ALA A 145 10.84 -8.16 -0.45
CA ALA A 145 11.52 -7.63 0.72
C ALA A 145 12.07 -6.22 0.44
N THR A 146 11.61 -5.24 1.21
CA THR A 146 12.23 -3.91 1.18
C THR A 146 13.56 -4.00 1.91
N PHE A 147 14.63 -3.45 1.34
CA PHE A 147 15.99 -3.46 1.92
C PHE A 147 16.61 -4.85 2.15
N GLY A 148 16.14 -5.89 1.45
CA GLY A 148 16.71 -7.24 1.55
C GLY A 148 16.41 -7.96 2.87
N LEU A 149 15.47 -7.46 3.67
CA LEU A 149 14.99 -8.11 4.89
C LEU A 149 13.59 -8.71 4.63
N PRO A 150 13.50 -10.01 4.27
CA PRO A 150 12.23 -10.62 3.94
C PRO A 150 11.37 -10.80 5.20
N PRO A 151 10.17 -10.22 5.25
CA PRO A 151 9.25 -10.48 6.35
C PRO A 151 8.73 -11.91 6.26
N VAL A 152 8.54 -12.54 7.42
CA VAL A 152 7.78 -13.78 7.58
C VAL A 152 6.35 -13.42 7.94
N VAL A 153 5.40 -14.06 7.27
CA VAL A 153 3.98 -13.84 7.49
C VAL A 153 3.29 -15.17 7.74
N ALA A 154 2.40 -15.21 8.73
CA ALA A 154 1.63 -16.39 9.07
C ALA A 154 0.26 -16.37 8.38
N VAL A 155 0.03 -17.32 7.46
CA VAL A 155 -1.26 -17.59 6.83
C VAL A 155 -2.05 -18.54 7.71
N GLN A 156 -3.18 -18.06 8.24
CA GLN A 156 -3.99 -18.83 9.19
C GLN A 156 -4.62 -20.07 8.54
N HIS A 157 -4.83 -21.13 9.32
CA HIS A 157 -5.44 -22.36 8.80
C HIS A 157 -6.81 -22.14 8.16
N ALA A 158 -7.63 -21.26 8.74
CA ALA A 158 -8.92 -20.89 8.15
C ALA A 158 -8.78 -20.28 6.75
N THR A 159 -7.76 -19.44 6.53
CA THR A 159 -7.43 -18.90 5.20
C THR A 159 -6.97 -20.02 4.28
N LEU A 160 -6.10 -20.92 4.74
CA LEU A 160 -5.61 -22.04 3.94
C LEU A 160 -6.74 -22.96 3.46
N GLN A 161 -7.78 -23.17 4.26
CA GLN A 161 -8.95 -23.98 3.85
C GLN A 161 -9.77 -23.36 2.71
N GLU A 162 -9.61 -22.05 2.49
CA GLU A 162 -10.30 -21.31 1.43
C GLU A 162 -9.46 -21.09 0.16
N LEU A 163 -8.14 -21.34 0.22
CA LEU A 163 -7.22 -21.29 -0.92
C LEU A 163 -7.36 -22.57 -1.77
#